data_AF-A0A529PT41-F1
#
_entry.id   AF-A0A529PT41-F1
#
_cell.length_a   1.000
_cell.length_b   1.000
_cell.length_c   1.000
_cell.angle_alpha   90.00
_cell.angle_beta   90.00
_cell.angle_gamma   90.00
#
_symmetry.space_group_name_H-M   'P 1'
#
loop_
_entity.id
_entity.type
_entity.pdbx_description
1 polymer ?
#
loop_
_entity_poly.entity_id
_entity_poly.type
_entity_poly.pdbx_seq_one_letter_code
_entity_poly.pdbx_strand_id
1 'polypeptide(L)'
;HIPRRPYRESLPGIPTIRMFEALACGIPLISAPWSDAEGLFRAGTDFLFARNGAEMRGHLRDVLNDRQLAQALAASGLETILA
;
A
#
# COMPACT_ATOMS: atom_id res chain seq x y z
N HIS A 1 -18.73 9.65 -0.99
CA HIS A 1 -17.49 9.83 -1.77
C HIS A 1 -16.91 11.21 -1.44
N ILE A 2 -15.78 11.30 -0.75
CA ILE A 2 -15.11 12.59 -0.50
C ILE A 2 -14.30 12.96 -1.75
N PRO A 3 -14.54 14.10 -2.41
CA PRO A 3 -13.77 14.51 -3.60
C PRO A 3 -12.30 14.73 -3.23
N ARG A 4 -11.40 13.86 -3.71
CA ARG A 4 -9.98 13.86 -3.31
C ARG A 4 -9.06 14.73 -4.18
N ARG A 5 -9.59 15.40 -5.22
CA ARG A 5 -8.79 16.21 -6.15
C ARG A 5 -8.03 17.35 -5.46
N PRO A 6 -8.62 18.11 -4.50
CA PRO A 6 -7.90 19.18 -3.81
C PRO A 6 -6.71 18.67 -2.97
N TYR A 7 -6.86 17.53 -2.28
CA TYR A 7 -5.80 16.94 -1.45
C TYR A 7 -4.58 16.49 -2.27
N ARG A 8 -4.79 15.99 -3.49
CA ARG A 8 -3.69 15.59 -4.39
C ARG A 8 -2.85 16.78 -4.86
N GLU A 9 -3.46 17.95 -5.01
CA GLU A 9 -2.80 19.15 -5.53
C GLU A 9 -2.14 19.98 -4.41
N SER A 10 -2.71 19.96 -3.20
CA SER A 10 -2.25 20.77 -2.06
C SER A 10 -1.34 20.04 -1.06
N LEU A 11 -1.35 18.70 -1.02
CA LEU A 11 -0.52 17.88 -0.12
C LEU A 11 0.12 16.71 -0.90
N PRO A 12 0.97 17.00 -1.90
CA PRO A 12 1.65 15.94 -2.63
C PRO A 12 2.57 15.17 -1.69
N GLY A 13 2.33 13.86 -1.62
CA GLY A 13 3.21 12.94 -0.91
C GLY A 13 2.84 12.63 0.53
N ILE A 14 1.71 13.13 1.03
CA ILE A 14 1.16 12.64 2.30
C ILE A 14 0.37 11.34 2.02
N PRO A 15 0.67 10.24 2.72
CA PRO A 15 -0.13 9.02 2.61
C PRO A 15 -1.59 9.33 2.91
N THR A 16 -2.51 8.89 2.04
CA THR A 16 -3.93 9.01 2.37
C THR A 16 -4.26 8.08 3.53
N ILE A 17 -5.26 8.44 4.34
CA ILE A 17 -5.74 7.59 5.45
C ILE A 17 -6.04 6.13 5.05
N ARG A 18 -6.30 5.86 3.76
CA ARG A 18 -6.52 4.49 3.27
C ARG A 18 -5.30 3.57 3.34
N MET A 19 -4.08 4.11 3.38
CA MET A 19 -2.89 3.28 3.64
C MET A 19 -2.94 2.74 5.06
N PHE A 20 -3.21 3.61 6.03
CA PHE A 20 -3.39 3.22 7.43
C PHE A 20 -4.54 2.23 7.60
N GLU A 21 -5.73 2.53 7.06
CA GLU A 21 -6.90 1.65 7.17
C GLU A 21 -6.65 0.26 6.56
N ALA A 22 -6.07 0.21 5.35
CA ALA A 22 -5.84 -1.06 4.67
C ALA A 22 -4.80 -1.92 5.40
N LEU A 23 -3.71 -1.32 5.88
CA LEU A 23 -2.67 -2.06 6.61
C LEU A 23 -3.14 -2.50 8.00
N ALA A 24 -3.95 -1.67 8.68
CA ALA A 24 -4.56 -2.02 9.96
C ALA A 24 -5.51 -3.24 9.86
N CYS A 25 -6.09 -3.51 8.68
CA CYS A 25 -6.89 -4.71 8.46
C CYS A 25 -6.07 -6.00 8.40
N GLY A 26 -4.73 -5.94 8.39
CA GLY A 26 -3.87 -7.13 8.32
C GLY A 26 -4.03 -7.91 7.01
N ILE A 27 -4.21 -7.20 5.89
CA ILE A 27 -4.30 -7.78 4.55
C ILE A 27 -3.16 -7.28 3.65
N PRO A 28 -2.71 -8.07 2.66
CA PRO A 28 -1.70 -7.60 1.71
C PRO A 28 -2.26 -6.45 0.87
N LEU A 29 -1.45 -5.41 0.69
CA LEU A 29 -1.80 -4.20 -0.04
C LEU A 29 -0.95 -4.05 -1.31
N ILE A 30 -1.62 -3.72 -2.42
CA ILE A 30 -1.00 -3.29 -3.67
C ILE A 30 -1.54 -1.90 -4.00
N SER A 31 -0.66 -0.94 -4.28
CA SER A 31 -1.05 0.45 -4.56
C SER A 31 -0.44 0.96 -5.86
N ALA A 32 -1.07 1.97 -6.46
CA ALA A 32 -0.42 2.76 -7.51
C ALA A 32 0.70 3.62 -6.88
N PRO A 33 1.73 4.05 -7.64
CA PRO A 33 2.83 4.85 -7.08
C PRO A 33 2.33 6.17 -6.50
N TRP A 34 2.85 6.51 -5.32
CA TRP A 34 2.74 7.81 -4.67
C TRP A 34 4.03 8.06 -3.89
N SER A 35 4.31 9.32 -3.56
CA SER A 35 5.49 9.68 -2.76
C SER A 35 5.14 9.57 -1.28
N ASP A 36 5.94 8.91 -0.47
CA ASP A 36 5.81 8.99 0.98
C ASP A 36 6.82 10.02 1.50
N ALA A 37 6.38 11.27 1.64
CA ALA A 37 7.26 12.37 2.04
C ALA A 37 7.79 12.22 3.47
N GLU A 38 7.09 11.48 4.31
CA GLU A 38 7.43 11.26 5.72
C GLU A 38 8.13 9.92 5.95
N GLY A 39 8.18 9.04 4.93
CA GLY A 39 8.85 7.74 5.02
C GLY A 39 8.22 6.80 6.05
N LEU A 40 6.90 6.91 6.24
CA LEU A 40 6.14 6.13 7.20
C LEU A 40 6.03 4.65 6.83
N PHE A 41 6.15 4.31 5.54
CA PHE A 41 5.97 2.94 5.04
C PHE A 41 7.14 2.44 4.20
N ARG A 42 7.38 1.12 4.27
CA ARG A 42 8.47 0.43 3.55
C ARG A 42 7.93 -0.24 2.29
N ALA A 43 7.96 0.45 1.16
CA ALA A 43 7.55 -0.14 -0.12
C ALA A 43 8.40 -1.37 -0.48
N GLY A 44 7.75 -2.46 -0.90
CA GLY A 44 8.37 -3.76 -1.13
C GLY A 44 8.35 -4.69 0.09
N THR A 45 8.09 -4.15 1.29
CA THR A 45 8.05 -4.91 2.55
C THR A 45 6.67 -4.85 3.21
N ASP A 46 6.12 -3.64 3.39
CA ASP A 46 4.81 -3.41 4.00
C ASP A 46 3.67 -3.53 2.97
N PHE A 47 3.97 -3.22 1.70
CA PHE A 47 3.04 -3.24 0.59
C PHE A 47 3.80 -3.24 -0.75
N LEU A 48 3.11 -3.47 -1.87
CA LEU A 48 3.70 -3.43 -3.21
C LEU A 48 3.20 -2.24 -4.04
N PHE A 49 4.08 -1.67 -4.86
CA PHE A 49 3.70 -0.71 -5.89
C PHE A 49 3.49 -1.39 -7.24
N ALA A 50 2.40 -1.03 -7.92
CA ALA A 50 2.16 -1.37 -9.31
C ALA A 50 2.15 -0.12 -10.19
N ARG A 51 3.18 0.09 -11.02
CA ARG A 51 3.33 1.28 -11.87
C ARG A 51 2.34 1.32 -13.03
N ASN A 52 1.75 0.18 -13.38
CA ASN A 52 0.80 0.04 -14.47
C ASN A 52 -0.13 -1.16 -14.24
N GLY A 53 -1.11 -1.33 -15.13
CA GLY A 53 -2.08 -2.42 -15.03
C GLY A 53 -1.48 -3.82 -15.19
N ALA A 54 -0.36 -3.98 -15.92
CA ALA A 54 0.29 -5.28 -16.06
C ALA A 54 0.99 -5.70 -14.75
N GLU A 55 1.71 -4.78 -14.11
CA GLU A 55 2.30 -5.00 -12.78
C GLU A 55 1.21 -5.26 -11.72
N MET A 56 0.11 -4.52 -11.76
CA MET A 56 -1.02 -4.75 -10.84
C MET A 56 -1.56 -6.18 -10.96
N ARG A 57 -1.78 -6.66 -12.19
CA ARG A 57 -2.21 -8.05 -12.43
C ARG A 57 -1.16 -9.06 -11.99
N GLY A 58 0.12 -8.76 -12.20
CA GLY A 58 1.25 -9.58 -11.73
C GLY A 58 1.19 -9.75 -10.22
N HIS A 59 1.23 -8.65 -9.48
CA HIS A 59 1.19 -8.66 -8.02
C HIS A 59 -0.08 -9.28 -7.45
N LEU A 60 -1.25 -9.04 -8.05
CA LEU A 60 -2.48 -9.72 -7.64
C LEU A 60 -2.34 -11.23 -7.80
N ARG A 61 -1.78 -11.71 -8.92
CA ARG A 61 -1.53 -13.14 -9.12
C ARG A 61 -0.53 -13.67 -8.11
N ASP A 62 0.55 -12.96 -7.84
CA ASP A 62 1.57 -13.37 -6.88
C ASP A 62 0.96 -13.48 -5.47
N VAL A 63 0.25 -12.45 -5.00
CA VAL A 63 -0.43 -12.45 -3.68
C VAL A 63 -1.49 -13.55 -3.57
N LEU A 64 -2.23 -13.85 -4.64
CA LEU A 64 -3.27 -14.88 -4.62
C LEU A 64 -2.71 -16.30 -4.64
N ASN A 65 -1.50 -16.52 -5.20
CA ASN A 65 -0.93 -17.86 -5.38
C ASN A 65 0.28 -18.14 -4.48
N ASP A 66 0.90 -17.12 -3.89
CA ASP A 66 1.99 -17.24 -2.93
C ASP A 66 1.51 -16.80 -1.54
N ARG A 67 1.18 -17.79 -0.72
CA ARG A 67 0.72 -17.58 0.65
C ARG A 67 1.78 -16.95 1.55
N GLN A 68 3.06 -17.27 1.31
CA GLN A 68 4.16 -16.76 2.13
C GLN A 68 4.36 -15.26 1.86
N LEU A 69 4.33 -14.86 0.58
CA LEU A 69 4.35 -13.46 0.20
C LEU A 69 3.17 -12.69 0.82
N ALA A 70 1.95 -13.22 0.69
CA ALA A 70 0.76 -12.58 1.24
C ALA A 70 0.84 -12.39 2.77
N GLN A 71 1.33 -13.40 3.49
CA GLN A 71 1.52 -13.34 4.94
C GLN A 71 2.62 -12.35 5.35
N ALA A 72 3.74 -12.32 4.62
CA ALA A 72 4.83 -11.40 4.89
C ALA A 72 4.39 -9.93 4.74
N LEU A 73 3.71 -9.60 3.64
CA LEU A 73 3.18 -8.26 3.40
C LEU A 73 2.16 -7.84 4.47
N ALA A 74 1.22 -8.72 4.80
CA ALA A 74 0.19 -8.43 5.79
C ALA A 74 0.77 -8.24 7.20
N ALA A 75 1.74 -9.08 7.59
CA ALA A 75 2.39 -8.99 8.89
C ALA A 75 3.23 -7.72 9.02
N SER A 76 4.09 -7.45 8.02
CA SER A 76 4.96 -6.25 8.02
C SER A 76 4.14 -4.97 7.98
N GLY A 77 3.09 -4.94 7.14
CA GLY A 77 2.18 -3.81 7.06
C GLY A 77 1.46 -3.51 8.37
N LEU A 78 0.96 -4.55 9.04
CA LEU A 78 0.32 -4.40 10.35
C LEU A 78 1.32 -3.99 11.44
N GLU A 79 2.53 -4.55 11.43
CA GLU A 79 3.62 -4.16 12.34
C GLU A 79 3.91 -2.66 12.25
N THR A 80 4.05 -2.11 11.03
CA THR A 80 4.28 -0.68 10.82
C THR A 80 3.18 0.21 11.41
N ILE A 81 1.92 -0.27 11.45
CA ILE A 81 0.80 0.48 12.03
C ILE A 81 0.80 0.41 13.57
N LEU A 82 1.39 -0.63 14.16
CA LEU A 82 1.39 -0.87 15.61
C LEU A 82 2.63 -0.31 16.33
N ALA A 83 3.67 0.07 15.59
CA ALA A 83 4.90 0.67 16.11
C ALA A 83 4.72 2.15 16.47
#